data_AF-A0A7G9Z683-F1
#
_entry.id   AF-A0A7G9Z683-F1
#
_cell.length_a   1.000
_cell.length_b   1.000
_cell.length_c   1.000
_cell.angle_alpha   90.00
_cell.angle_beta   90.00
_cell.angle_gamma   90.00
#
_symmetry.space_group_name_H-M   'P 1'
#
loop_
_entity.id
_entity.type
_entity.pdbx_description
1 polymer ?
#
loop_
_entity_poly.entity_id
_entity_poly.type
_entity_poly.pdbx_seq_one_letter_code
_entity_poly.pdbx_strand_id
1 'polypeptide(L)'
;MKMEIDGRAVVVDEGQTILEAARSIGIDVPTLCYHPALEPLGACRLCSVEIEERGRKKVVTACNYPAEDGLVVSTKSPNIIAIRKMLLELLLARCPEEGRIQSLAREYGVVKPRFVLEEERCILCGLCTRVCEELVGVSAINVISRGVEREVGTPYKALSDDCIGCGSCALVCPTEAIKREKNIYPTTAEDIAELEAKYLVGKRDEELGVYNDITAGMTSRAGQDGGMVTALLIAGIENNIFDAALVVQREAGYNAEYVVADDVAGILSARGTKYLRVPMMSKLEAALKAGKRRIAVVGTPCEVRAVRKLQQLWDLEREYPGVELIILGLFCFESFDYLGLKAYTKRTFGVELDKAEKTQISKGKYIVTADGKDYSCDVREMESEIREGCPFCDDFASRLADIAIGSVGSPDGYSTVIVRSKAGKKLLDATEFTRAEVDKKEIAKLVKFKKRNADRNFAKILEGL
;
A
#
# COMPACT_ATOMS: atom_id res chain seq x y z
N MET A 1 -7.51 -29.51 -26.08
CA MET A 1 -7.40 -30.89 -25.57
C MET A 1 -8.75 -31.33 -25.01
N LYS A 2 -9.02 -32.62 -24.90
CA LYS A 2 -10.26 -33.17 -24.30
C LYS A 2 -9.94 -33.92 -23.03
N MET A 3 -10.68 -33.65 -21.96
CA MET A 3 -10.60 -34.38 -20.69
C MET A 3 -12.00 -34.71 -20.19
N GLU A 4 -12.09 -35.53 -19.14
CA GLU A 4 -13.35 -35.88 -18.49
C GLU A 4 -13.32 -35.47 -17.02
N ILE A 5 -14.37 -34.79 -16.55
CA ILE A 5 -14.55 -34.45 -15.13
C ILE A 5 -15.92 -34.95 -14.69
N ASP A 6 -15.95 -35.88 -13.72
CA ASP A 6 -17.17 -36.52 -13.21
C ASP A 6 -18.11 -37.04 -14.31
N GLY A 7 -17.56 -37.73 -15.32
CA GLY A 7 -18.33 -38.28 -16.45
C GLY A 7 -18.68 -37.27 -17.54
N ARG A 8 -18.28 -36.00 -17.42
CA ARG A 8 -18.56 -34.94 -18.41
C ARG A 8 -17.32 -34.63 -19.22
N ALA A 9 -17.44 -34.72 -20.54
CA ALA A 9 -16.39 -34.29 -21.46
C ALA A 9 -16.22 -32.77 -21.42
N VAL A 10 -14.97 -32.32 -21.30
CA VAL A 10 -14.57 -30.91 -21.26
C VAL A 10 -13.53 -30.68 -22.34
N VAL A 11 -13.69 -29.59 -23.09
CA VAL A 11 -12.65 -29.08 -23.97
C VAL A 11 -11.89 -28.00 -23.22
N VAL A 12 -10.57 -28.14 -23.16
CA VAL A 12 -9.66 -27.22 -22.48
C VAL A 12 -8.59 -26.72 -23.41
N ASP A 13 -8.20 -25.47 -23.18
CA ASP A 13 -7.08 -24.82 -23.84
C ASP A 13 -5.76 -25.20 -23.15
N GLU A 14 -4.66 -25.08 -23.89
CA GLU A 14 -3.32 -25.32 -23.35
C GLU A 14 -3.01 -24.33 -22.22
N GLY A 15 -2.47 -24.83 -21.12
CA GLY A 15 -2.14 -24.03 -19.93
C GLY A 15 -3.27 -23.90 -18.89
N GLN A 16 -4.50 -24.32 -19.20
CA GLN A 16 -5.58 -24.35 -18.20
C GLN A 16 -5.30 -25.38 -17.10
N THR A 17 -5.76 -25.10 -15.89
CA THR A 17 -5.73 -26.01 -14.75
C THR A 17 -7.00 -26.86 -14.68
N ILE A 18 -6.97 -27.97 -13.95
CA ILE A 18 -8.18 -28.77 -13.69
C ILE A 18 -9.28 -27.93 -13.02
N LEU A 19 -8.93 -26.99 -12.14
CA LEU A 19 -9.90 -26.13 -11.46
C LEU A 19 -10.64 -25.22 -12.45
N GLU A 20 -9.92 -24.62 -13.39
CA GLU A 20 -10.52 -23.78 -14.44
C GLU A 20 -11.41 -24.62 -15.38
N ALA A 21 -10.93 -25.81 -15.74
CA ALA A 21 -11.69 -26.79 -16.52
C ALA A 21 -12.99 -27.22 -15.82
N ALA A 22 -12.95 -27.48 -14.51
CA ALA A 22 -14.13 -27.84 -13.73
C ALA A 22 -15.13 -26.67 -13.67
N ARG A 23 -14.65 -25.45 -13.44
CA ARG A 23 -15.50 -24.25 -13.38
C ARG A 23 -16.16 -23.91 -14.72
N SER A 24 -15.48 -24.14 -15.85
CA SER A 24 -16.03 -23.85 -17.18
C SER A 24 -17.29 -24.66 -17.51
N ILE A 25 -17.50 -25.81 -16.86
CA ILE A 25 -18.70 -26.64 -16.98
C ILE A 25 -19.59 -26.65 -15.73
N GLY A 26 -19.39 -25.68 -14.83
CA GLY A 26 -20.21 -25.49 -13.63
C GLY A 26 -20.00 -26.55 -12.54
N ILE A 27 -18.88 -27.27 -12.54
CA ILE A 27 -18.50 -28.13 -11.42
C ILE A 27 -17.74 -27.28 -10.39
N ASP A 28 -18.34 -27.11 -9.22
CA ASP A 28 -17.70 -26.40 -8.12
C ASP A 28 -16.70 -27.30 -7.39
N VAL A 29 -15.46 -26.81 -7.30
CA VAL A 29 -14.36 -27.44 -6.54
C VAL A 29 -13.92 -26.42 -5.49
N PRO A 30 -14.07 -26.71 -4.19
CA PRO A 30 -13.89 -25.71 -3.16
C PRO A 30 -12.44 -25.26 -3.04
N THR A 31 -12.26 -23.94 -2.92
CA THR A 31 -10.96 -23.30 -2.74
C THR A 31 -11.04 -22.19 -1.69
N LEU A 32 -10.05 -22.12 -0.81
CA LEU A 32 -9.88 -20.98 0.11
C LEU A 32 -8.58 -20.21 -0.13
N CYS A 33 -7.56 -20.83 -0.73
CA CYS A 33 -6.26 -20.21 -1.00
C CYS A 33 -6.02 -19.90 -2.49
N TYR A 34 -7.06 -19.96 -3.32
CA TYR A 34 -6.97 -19.68 -4.76
C TYR A 34 -7.50 -18.28 -5.02
N HIS A 35 -6.80 -17.56 -5.89
CA HIS A 35 -7.23 -16.29 -6.43
C HIS A 35 -6.72 -16.23 -7.88
N PRO A 36 -7.55 -15.89 -8.90
CA PRO A 36 -7.15 -15.97 -10.30
C PRO A 36 -6.00 -15.02 -10.68
N ALA A 37 -5.85 -13.91 -9.96
CA ALA A 37 -4.74 -12.98 -10.16
C ALA A 37 -3.39 -13.42 -9.55
N LEU A 38 -3.34 -14.57 -8.87
CA LEU A 38 -2.13 -15.07 -8.22
C LEU A 38 -1.78 -16.45 -8.75
N GLU A 39 -0.48 -16.78 -8.75
CA GLU A 39 -0.04 -18.12 -9.13
C GLU A 39 -0.71 -19.19 -8.22
N PRO A 40 -1.14 -20.35 -8.72
CA PRO A 40 -1.82 -21.30 -7.84
C PRO A 40 -0.88 -22.03 -6.84
N LEU A 41 -1.09 -21.79 -5.54
CA LEU A 41 -0.25 -22.39 -4.47
C LEU A 41 -0.69 -23.81 -4.04
N GLY A 42 -2.00 -24.08 -4.04
CA GLY A 42 -2.54 -25.36 -3.54
C GLY A 42 -2.42 -25.59 -2.03
N ALA A 43 -2.21 -24.54 -1.23
CA ALA A 43 -1.97 -24.66 0.22
C ALA A 43 -3.13 -25.25 1.02
N CYS A 44 -4.38 -24.82 0.77
CA CYS A 44 -5.54 -25.29 1.55
C CYS A 44 -5.96 -26.73 1.26
N ARG A 45 -5.50 -27.32 0.14
CA ARG A 45 -5.80 -28.69 -0.32
C ARG A 45 -7.30 -29.04 -0.48
N LEU A 46 -8.22 -28.12 -0.29
CA LEU A 46 -9.66 -28.35 -0.52
C LEU A 46 -9.97 -28.68 -1.99
N CYS A 47 -9.17 -28.13 -2.91
CA CYS A 47 -9.25 -28.45 -4.34
C CYS A 47 -8.67 -29.83 -4.72
N SER A 48 -8.38 -30.70 -3.75
CA SER A 48 -7.96 -32.07 -4.03
C SER A 48 -8.99 -32.77 -4.91
N VAL A 49 -8.50 -33.44 -5.96
CA VAL A 49 -9.28 -34.26 -6.90
C VAL A 49 -8.50 -35.56 -7.17
N GLU A 50 -9.22 -36.60 -7.59
CA GLU A 50 -8.61 -37.87 -7.98
C GLU A 50 -8.52 -37.91 -9.50
N ILE A 51 -7.31 -38.10 -10.02
CA ILE A 51 -7.06 -38.29 -11.45
C ILE A 51 -6.77 -39.77 -11.72
N GLU A 52 -7.19 -40.24 -12.89
CA GLU A 52 -6.85 -41.56 -13.40
C GLU A 52 -5.96 -41.44 -14.64
N GLU A 53 -4.75 -41.98 -14.55
CA GLU A 53 -3.79 -42.01 -15.65
C GLU A 53 -3.32 -43.46 -15.86
N ARG A 54 -3.53 -44.02 -17.05
CA ARG A 54 -3.15 -45.41 -17.41
C ARG A 54 -3.64 -46.45 -16.39
N GLY A 55 -4.86 -46.27 -15.88
CA GLY A 55 -5.49 -47.15 -14.89
C GLY A 55 -4.97 -47.00 -13.45
N ARG A 56 -4.12 -46.01 -13.18
CA ARG A 56 -3.65 -45.68 -11.82
C ARG A 56 -4.34 -44.42 -11.32
N LYS A 57 -4.86 -44.50 -10.10
CA LYS A 57 -5.49 -43.37 -9.42
C LYS A 57 -4.48 -42.61 -8.57
N LYS A 58 -4.51 -41.28 -8.65
CA LYS A 58 -3.65 -40.38 -7.87
C LYS A 58 -4.46 -39.18 -7.39
N VAL A 59 -4.20 -38.72 -6.17
CA VAL A 59 -4.76 -37.46 -5.66
C VAL A 59 -3.83 -36.31 -6.03
N VAL A 60 -4.39 -35.26 -6.62
CA VAL A 60 -3.69 -34.03 -7.01
C VAL A 60 -4.52 -32.81 -6.62
N THR A 61 -3.91 -31.62 -6.64
CA THR A 61 -4.62 -30.36 -6.41
C THR A 61 -5.11 -29.76 -7.72
N ALA A 62 -6.41 -29.59 -7.87
CA ALA A 62 -6.99 -29.10 -9.12
C ALA A 62 -6.52 -27.69 -9.51
N CYS A 63 -6.21 -26.85 -8.52
CA CYS A 63 -5.88 -25.44 -8.76
C CYS A 63 -4.55 -25.21 -9.47
N ASN A 64 -3.60 -26.15 -9.39
CA ASN A 64 -2.26 -25.99 -9.97
C ASN A 64 -1.84 -27.17 -10.84
N TYR A 65 -2.70 -28.16 -11.01
CA TYR A 65 -2.43 -29.29 -11.89
C TYR A 65 -2.90 -28.95 -13.30
N PRO A 66 -2.02 -29.07 -14.32
CA PRO A 66 -2.37 -28.74 -15.70
C PRO A 66 -3.42 -29.70 -16.23
N ALA A 67 -4.39 -29.17 -16.98
CA ALA A 67 -5.35 -29.96 -17.71
C ALA A 67 -4.68 -30.57 -18.95
N GLU A 68 -4.73 -31.89 -19.05
CA GLU A 68 -4.04 -32.66 -20.11
C GLU A 68 -5.06 -33.43 -20.96
N ASP A 69 -4.67 -33.74 -22.20
CA ASP A 69 -5.50 -34.54 -23.11
C ASP A 69 -5.68 -35.97 -22.57
N GLY A 70 -6.92 -36.45 -22.56
CA GLY A 70 -7.29 -37.77 -22.07
C GLY A 70 -7.36 -37.92 -20.55
N LEU A 71 -7.16 -36.84 -19.78
CA LEU A 71 -7.21 -36.90 -18.31
C LEU A 71 -8.64 -37.19 -17.82
N VAL A 72 -8.79 -38.16 -16.90
CA VAL A 72 -10.07 -38.47 -16.25
C VAL A 72 -10.00 -38.04 -14.79
N VAL A 73 -10.92 -37.18 -14.37
CA VAL A 73 -10.93 -36.54 -13.05
C VAL A 73 -12.23 -36.86 -12.31
N SER A 74 -12.12 -37.25 -11.05
CA SER A 74 -13.23 -37.33 -10.12
C SER A 74 -13.09 -36.29 -9.00
N THR A 75 -14.10 -35.44 -8.84
CA THR A 75 -14.10 -34.37 -7.82
C THR A 75 -14.78 -34.78 -6.52
N LYS A 76 -15.52 -35.91 -6.52
CA LYS A 76 -16.35 -36.39 -5.41
C LYS A 76 -16.18 -37.88 -5.12
N SER A 77 -15.03 -38.48 -5.43
CA SER A 77 -14.75 -39.86 -5.04
C SER A 77 -14.79 -40.03 -3.50
N PRO A 78 -15.09 -41.23 -2.96
CA PRO A 78 -15.13 -41.45 -1.51
C PRO A 78 -13.85 -41.02 -0.79
N ASN A 79 -12.71 -41.21 -1.44
CA ASN A 79 -11.40 -40.78 -0.96
C ASN A 79 -11.29 -39.25 -0.88
N ILE A 80 -11.70 -38.53 -1.93
CA ILE A 80 -11.68 -37.06 -1.96
C ILE A 80 -12.62 -36.46 -0.91
N ILE A 81 -13.82 -37.04 -0.72
CA ILE A 81 -14.74 -36.60 0.33
C ILE A 81 -14.11 -36.78 1.71
N ALA A 82 -13.45 -37.90 1.97
CA ALA A 82 -12.77 -38.16 3.25
C ALA A 82 -11.62 -37.17 3.50
N ILE A 83 -10.82 -36.85 2.47
CA ILE A 83 -9.75 -35.85 2.55
C ILE A 83 -10.32 -34.47 2.88
N ARG A 84 -11.36 -34.01 2.17
CA ARG A 84 -11.98 -32.71 2.41
C ARG A 84 -12.60 -32.61 3.81
N LYS A 85 -13.26 -33.67 4.29
CA LYS A 85 -13.76 -33.73 5.69
C LYS A 85 -12.63 -33.53 6.70
N MET A 86 -11.52 -34.23 6.56
CA MET A 86 -10.37 -34.07 7.45
C MET A 86 -9.80 -32.65 7.43
N LEU A 87 -9.64 -32.06 6.24
CA LEU A 87 -9.16 -30.69 6.09
C LEU A 87 -10.12 -29.68 6.73
N LEU A 88 -11.43 -29.87 6.56
CA LEU A 88 -12.45 -29.02 7.16
C LEU A 88 -12.51 -29.17 8.68
N GLU A 89 -12.26 -30.36 9.23
CA GLU A 89 -12.11 -30.52 10.67
C GLU A 89 -10.90 -29.72 11.21
N LEU A 90 -9.77 -29.73 10.51
CA LEU A 90 -8.59 -28.94 10.91
C LEU A 90 -8.86 -27.42 10.80
N LEU A 91 -9.47 -26.98 9.70
CA LEU A 91 -9.82 -25.57 9.50
C LEU A 91 -10.85 -25.09 10.53
N LEU A 92 -11.87 -25.90 10.83
CA LEU A 92 -12.90 -25.59 11.81
C LEU A 92 -12.34 -25.64 13.24
N ALA A 93 -11.38 -26.51 13.53
CA ALA A 93 -10.68 -26.50 14.81
C ALA A 93 -9.87 -25.23 15.00
N ARG A 94 -9.17 -24.77 13.96
CA ARG A 94 -8.41 -23.52 14.01
C ARG A 94 -9.31 -22.28 14.08
N CYS A 95 -10.33 -22.22 13.23
CA CYS A 95 -11.20 -21.06 13.06
C CYS A 95 -12.68 -21.42 13.34
N PRO A 96 -13.05 -21.74 14.59
CA PRO A 96 -14.37 -22.26 14.92
C PRO A 96 -15.50 -21.26 14.70
N GLU A 97 -15.22 -19.96 14.87
CA GLU A 97 -16.19 -18.89 14.75
C GLU A 97 -16.34 -18.35 13.31
N GLU A 98 -15.60 -18.89 12.34
CA GLU A 98 -15.59 -18.32 11.00
C GLU A 98 -16.68 -18.89 10.09
N GLY A 99 -17.63 -18.03 9.70
CA GLY A 99 -18.89 -18.42 9.04
C GLY A 99 -18.70 -19.15 7.71
N ARG A 100 -17.70 -18.78 6.91
CA ARG A 100 -17.38 -19.46 5.65
C ARG A 100 -16.87 -20.89 5.88
N ILE A 101 -16.01 -21.07 6.89
CA ILE A 101 -15.47 -22.38 7.27
C ILE A 101 -16.58 -23.27 7.84
N GLN A 102 -17.43 -22.74 8.71
CA GLN A 102 -18.58 -23.47 9.24
C GLN A 102 -19.53 -23.94 8.14
N SER A 103 -19.81 -23.09 7.15
CA SER A 103 -20.71 -23.41 6.05
C SER A 103 -20.15 -24.53 5.17
N LEU A 104 -18.87 -24.45 4.82
CA LEU A 104 -18.20 -25.49 4.05
C LEU A 104 -18.08 -26.80 4.85
N ALA A 105 -17.77 -26.74 6.15
CA ALA A 105 -17.75 -27.89 7.04
C ALA A 105 -19.12 -28.61 7.06
N ARG A 106 -20.22 -27.85 7.19
CA ARG A 106 -21.58 -28.39 7.17
C ARG A 106 -21.93 -29.09 5.86
N GLU A 107 -21.53 -28.53 4.71
CA GLU A 107 -21.74 -29.14 3.39
C GLU A 107 -21.14 -30.55 3.30
N TYR A 108 -19.98 -30.75 3.93
CA TYR A 108 -19.30 -32.04 4.00
C TYR A 108 -19.73 -32.88 5.22
N GLY A 109 -20.74 -32.47 5.99
CA GLY A 109 -21.23 -33.21 7.15
C GLY A 109 -20.32 -33.16 8.38
N VAL A 110 -19.44 -32.17 8.47
CA VAL A 110 -18.58 -31.90 9.64
C VAL A 110 -19.32 -30.94 10.56
N VAL A 111 -19.89 -31.46 11.65
CA VAL A 111 -20.61 -30.66 12.66
C VAL A 111 -19.68 -30.20 13.78
N LYS A 112 -18.74 -31.06 14.18
CA LYS A 112 -17.76 -30.78 15.24
C LYS A 112 -16.42 -31.40 14.87
N PRO A 113 -15.30 -30.66 14.99
CA PRO A 113 -13.99 -31.23 14.73
C PRO A 113 -13.56 -32.16 15.88
N ARG A 114 -12.70 -33.13 15.57
CA ARG A 114 -12.09 -34.02 16.57
C ARG A 114 -10.84 -33.42 17.24
N PHE A 115 -10.39 -32.27 16.75
CA PHE A 115 -9.20 -31.56 17.20
C PHE A 115 -9.55 -30.50 18.25
N VAL A 116 -8.54 -30.04 18.98
CA VAL A 116 -8.66 -28.96 19.96
C VAL A 116 -9.01 -27.67 19.23
N LEU A 117 -9.97 -26.92 19.76
CA LEU A 117 -10.36 -25.64 19.19
C LEU A 117 -9.32 -24.56 19.55
N GLU A 118 -8.97 -23.74 18.57
CA GLU A 118 -8.15 -22.53 18.72
C GLU A 118 -9.04 -21.28 18.58
N GLU A 119 -8.51 -20.12 18.93
CA GLU A 119 -9.21 -18.83 18.81
C GLU A 119 -8.65 -18.00 17.64
N GLU A 120 -8.37 -18.65 16.51
CA GLU A 120 -7.77 -18.03 15.34
C GLU A 120 -8.82 -17.61 14.30
N ARG A 121 -8.55 -16.53 13.56
CA ARG A 121 -9.33 -16.18 12.34
C ARG A 121 -8.54 -16.46 11.06
N CYS A 122 -7.21 -16.53 11.15
CA CYS A 122 -6.35 -16.71 9.99
C CYS A 122 -6.15 -18.19 9.68
N ILE A 123 -6.60 -18.64 8.50
CA ILE A 123 -6.40 -20.01 8.01
C ILE A 123 -5.03 -20.24 7.35
N LEU A 124 -4.10 -19.27 7.45
CA LEU A 124 -2.76 -19.34 6.86
C LEU A 124 -2.75 -19.69 5.37
N CYS A 125 -3.73 -19.17 4.60
CA CYS A 125 -3.86 -19.46 3.17
C CYS A 125 -2.77 -18.79 2.31
N GLY A 126 -2.09 -17.78 2.83
CA GLY A 126 -1.02 -17.04 2.14
C GLY A 126 -1.48 -16.02 1.10
N LEU A 127 -2.79 -15.89 0.81
CA LEU A 127 -3.28 -14.94 -0.21
C LEU A 127 -2.85 -13.49 0.09
N CYS A 128 -2.90 -13.09 1.36
CA CYS A 128 -2.53 -11.74 1.79
C CYS A 128 -1.04 -11.43 1.62
N THR A 129 -0.15 -12.38 1.89
CA THR A 129 1.30 -12.20 1.73
C THR A 129 1.67 -12.20 0.26
N ARG A 130 1.04 -13.09 -0.51
CA ARG A 130 1.29 -13.23 -1.95
C ARG A 130 0.76 -12.07 -2.77
N VAL A 131 -0.42 -11.53 -2.47
CA VAL A 131 -0.89 -10.31 -3.14
C VAL A 131 0.04 -9.12 -2.86
N CYS A 132 0.62 -9.07 -1.65
CA CYS A 132 1.55 -8.02 -1.24
C CYS A 132 2.90 -8.12 -1.96
N GLU A 133 3.37 -9.33 -2.22
CA GLU A 133 4.64 -9.63 -2.91
C GLU A 133 4.46 -9.68 -4.44
N GLU A 134 3.58 -10.52 -4.97
CA GLU A 134 3.50 -10.85 -6.40
C GLU A 134 2.78 -9.79 -7.23
N LEU A 135 1.78 -9.10 -6.65
CA LEU A 135 1.00 -8.09 -7.38
C LEU A 135 1.38 -6.66 -6.99
N VAL A 136 1.44 -6.38 -5.68
CA VAL A 136 1.77 -5.03 -5.21
C VAL A 136 3.28 -4.79 -5.23
N GLY A 137 4.10 -5.82 -4.99
CA GLY A 137 5.56 -5.76 -5.05
C GLY A 137 6.26 -5.20 -3.81
N VAL A 138 5.53 -4.95 -2.71
CA VAL A 138 6.11 -4.28 -1.52
C VAL A 138 6.50 -5.24 -0.39
N SER A 139 5.98 -6.47 -0.40
CA SER A 139 6.36 -7.54 0.56
C SER A 139 6.32 -7.13 2.04
N ALA A 140 5.37 -6.26 2.41
CA ALA A 140 5.27 -5.68 3.75
C ALA A 140 4.91 -6.72 4.84
N ILE A 141 4.30 -7.85 4.46
CA ILE A 141 3.88 -8.93 5.35
C ILE A 141 4.28 -10.30 4.81
N ASN A 142 4.56 -11.24 5.70
CA ASN A 142 4.90 -12.61 5.36
C ASN A 142 4.34 -13.60 6.39
N VAL A 143 4.39 -14.91 6.08
CA VAL A 143 4.20 -15.96 7.06
C VAL A 143 5.51 -16.10 7.84
N ILE A 144 5.49 -15.66 9.10
CA ILE A 144 6.65 -15.72 9.99
C ILE A 144 6.55 -16.97 10.88
N SER A 145 7.62 -17.22 11.66
CA SER A 145 7.72 -18.39 12.55
C SER A 145 7.64 -19.74 11.80
N ARG A 146 7.58 -20.87 12.52
CA ARG A 146 7.60 -22.22 11.94
C ARG A 146 6.68 -23.17 12.72
N GLY A 147 6.23 -24.23 12.05
CA GLY A 147 5.38 -25.25 12.67
C GLY A 147 4.02 -24.68 13.09
N VAL A 148 3.63 -24.96 14.34
CA VAL A 148 2.36 -24.52 14.94
C VAL A 148 2.36 -23.04 15.29
N GLU A 149 3.54 -22.42 15.41
CA GLU A 149 3.70 -20.99 15.75
C GLU A 149 3.57 -20.07 14.52
N ARG A 150 3.21 -20.61 13.34
CA ARG A 150 3.10 -19.83 12.11
C ARG A 150 1.98 -18.80 12.22
N GLU A 151 2.30 -17.58 11.85
CA GLU A 151 1.35 -16.47 11.79
C GLU A 151 1.68 -15.54 10.61
N VAL A 152 0.71 -14.75 10.17
CA VAL A 152 0.96 -13.68 9.21
C VAL A 152 1.33 -12.43 10.00
N GLY A 153 2.48 -11.85 9.68
CA GLY A 153 2.96 -10.66 10.36
C GLY A 153 4.02 -9.91 9.54
N THR A 154 4.44 -8.78 10.07
CA THR A 154 5.60 -8.06 9.54
C THR A 154 6.91 -8.75 9.95
N PRO A 155 8.00 -8.57 9.19
CA PRO A 155 9.32 -9.01 9.61
C PRO A 155 9.64 -8.51 11.03
N TYR A 156 10.12 -9.42 11.88
CA TYR A 156 10.43 -9.16 13.30
C TYR A 156 9.26 -8.60 14.14
N LYS A 157 8.02 -8.67 13.65
CA LYS A 157 6.83 -8.05 14.26
C LYS A 157 6.94 -6.52 14.43
N ALA A 158 7.86 -5.87 13.71
CA ALA A 158 8.05 -4.43 13.75
C ALA A 158 7.06 -3.69 12.83
N LEU A 159 6.89 -2.37 12.99
CA LEU A 159 6.15 -1.58 12.00
C LEU A 159 6.85 -1.71 10.64
N SER A 160 6.11 -2.08 9.58
CA SER A 160 6.67 -2.14 8.24
C SER A 160 6.66 -0.76 7.61
N ASP A 161 7.85 -0.24 7.31
CA ASP A 161 8.03 0.97 6.53
C ASP A 161 7.70 0.76 5.03
N ASP A 162 7.51 -0.50 4.59
CA ASP A 162 7.19 -0.86 3.20
C ASP A 162 5.69 -0.90 2.91
N CYS A 163 4.84 -1.04 3.93
CA CYS A 163 3.39 -0.99 3.74
C CYS A 163 2.94 0.38 3.22
N ILE A 164 2.27 0.42 2.07
CA ILE A 164 1.70 1.66 1.49
C ILE A 164 0.21 1.84 1.80
N GLY A 165 -0.39 0.92 2.56
CA GLY A 165 -1.80 0.96 2.94
C GLY A 165 -2.80 0.74 1.79
N CYS A 166 -2.40 -0.02 0.76
CA CYS A 166 -3.24 -0.31 -0.41
C CYS A 166 -4.46 -1.20 -0.09
N GLY A 167 -4.38 -2.01 0.98
CA GLY A 167 -5.49 -2.85 1.42
C GLY A 167 -5.71 -4.15 0.65
N SER A 168 -4.89 -4.45 -0.36
CA SER A 168 -5.02 -5.68 -1.17
C SER A 168 -5.06 -6.95 -0.34
N CYS A 169 -4.27 -7.03 0.73
CA CYS A 169 -4.22 -8.15 1.66
C CYS A 169 -5.54 -8.40 2.40
N ALA A 170 -6.28 -7.35 2.74
CA ALA A 170 -7.59 -7.46 3.36
C ALA A 170 -8.66 -7.86 2.34
N LEU A 171 -8.60 -7.29 1.13
CA LEU A 171 -9.52 -7.61 0.03
C LEU A 171 -9.50 -9.11 -0.33
N VAL A 172 -8.32 -9.72 -0.41
CA VAL A 172 -8.18 -11.14 -0.78
C VAL A 172 -8.35 -12.10 0.41
N CYS A 173 -8.64 -11.61 1.62
CA CYS A 173 -8.71 -12.45 2.81
C CYS A 173 -10.03 -13.23 2.85
N PRO A 174 -10.03 -14.57 2.76
CA PRO A 174 -11.26 -15.36 2.67
C PRO A 174 -12.04 -15.46 3.99
N THR A 175 -11.43 -15.06 5.11
CA THR A 175 -11.95 -15.19 6.49
C THR A 175 -11.90 -13.88 7.27
N GLU A 176 -11.64 -12.75 6.60
CA GLU A 176 -11.55 -11.43 7.23
C GLU A 176 -10.59 -11.39 8.44
N ALA A 177 -9.52 -12.19 8.38
CA ALA A 177 -8.51 -12.30 9.42
C ALA A 177 -7.59 -11.08 9.47
N ILE A 178 -7.41 -10.40 8.33
CA ILE A 178 -6.72 -9.11 8.27
C ILE A 178 -7.66 -8.05 8.84
N LYS A 179 -7.76 -8.02 10.16
CA LYS A 179 -8.42 -6.92 10.87
C LYS A 179 -7.57 -5.66 10.73
N ARG A 180 -8.24 -4.53 10.60
CA ARG A 180 -7.62 -3.19 10.47
C ARG A 180 -6.97 -2.74 11.78
N GLU A 181 -6.36 -3.60 12.59
CA GLU A 181 -5.98 -3.25 13.97
C GLU A 181 -4.47 -3.20 14.21
N LYS A 182 -3.60 -3.87 13.41
CA LYS A 182 -2.14 -3.74 13.54
C LYS A 182 -1.37 -3.93 12.23
N ASN A 183 -0.40 -3.04 12.00
CA ASN A 183 0.68 -3.05 10.99
C ASN A 183 0.32 -3.19 9.49
N ILE A 184 -0.97 -3.31 9.16
CA ILE A 184 -1.46 -3.44 7.80
C ILE A 184 -2.57 -2.40 7.63
N TYR A 185 -2.39 -1.48 6.69
CA TYR A 185 -3.17 -0.24 6.63
C TYR A 185 -4.12 -0.16 5.43
N PRO A 186 -5.06 -1.10 5.17
CA PRO A 186 -6.12 -0.82 4.20
C PRO A 186 -6.78 0.50 4.60
N THR A 187 -6.72 1.50 3.72
CA THR A 187 -7.43 2.76 3.94
C THR A 187 -8.70 2.69 3.11
N THR A 188 -9.71 2.03 3.66
CA THR A 188 -11.00 1.85 2.98
C THR A 188 -11.75 3.17 2.88
N ALA A 189 -12.81 3.21 2.06
CA ALA A 189 -13.65 4.40 1.94
C ALA A 189 -14.26 4.83 3.30
N GLU A 190 -14.62 3.85 4.14
CA GLU A 190 -15.14 4.06 5.49
C GLU A 190 -14.07 4.69 6.40
N ASP A 191 -12.87 4.12 6.42
CA ASP A 191 -11.77 4.64 7.22
C ASP A 191 -11.44 6.08 6.83
N ILE A 192 -11.45 6.36 5.53
CA ILE A 192 -11.22 7.71 5.04
C ILE A 192 -12.32 8.65 5.54
N ALA A 193 -13.58 8.26 5.45
CA ALA A 193 -14.67 9.09 5.95
C ALA A 193 -14.56 9.36 7.45
N GLU A 194 -14.20 8.36 8.25
CA GLU A 194 -13.95 8.50 9.68
C GLU A 194 -12.77 9.43 9.98
N LEU A 195 -11.64 9.24 9.30
CA LEU A 195 -10.45 10.08 9.45
C LEU A 195 -10.71 11.53 9.03
N GLU A 196 -11.41 11.73 7.91
CA GLU A 196 -11.82 13.05 7.45
C GLU A 196 -12.73 13.73 8.48
N ALA A 197 -13.73 13.02 9.01
CA ALA A 197 -14.64 13.56 10.02
C ALA A 197 -13.95 13.89 11.34
N LYS A 198 -12.94 13.10 11.75
CA LYS A 198 -12.22 13.27 13.01
C LYS A 198 -11.19 14.40 12.97
N TYR A 199 -10.40 14.50 11.89
CA TYR A 199 -9.22 15.37 11.85
C TYR A 199 -9.37 16.60 10.96
N LEU A 200 -10.25 16.56 9.95
CA LEU A 200 -10.34 17.61 8.94
C LEU A 200 -11.60 18.46 9.13
N VAL A 201 -11.54 19.68 8.62
CA VAL A 201 -12.61 20.68 8.72
C VAL A 201 -12.69 21.42 7.39
N GLY A 202 -13.90 21.57 6.86
CA GLY A 202 -14.13 22.34 5.64
C GLY A 202 -15.24 21.74 4.79
N LYS A 203 -15.27 22.14 3.51
CA LYS A 203 -16.21 21.58 2.54
C LYS A 203 -15.58 20.36 1.88
N ARG A 204 -16.41 19.34 1.62
CA ARG A 204 -16.00 18.16 0.85
C ARG A 204 -16.06 18.49 -0.63
N ASP A 205 -14.94 18.33 -1.30
CA ASP A 205 -14.82 18.33 -2.75
C ASP A 205 -14.72 16.90 -3.27
N GLU A 206 -15.28 16.64 -4.45
CA GLU A 206 -15.35 15.28 -5.01
C GLU A 206 -13.95 14.70 -5.28
N GLU A 207 -13.02 15.53 -5.74
CA GLU A 207 -11.66 15.13 -6.13
C GLU A 207 -10.65 15.40 -5.04
N LEU A 208 -10.68 16.59 -4.44
CA LEU A 208 -9.66 16.98 -3.46
C LEU A 208 -9.98 16.49 -2.04
N GLY A 209 -11.18 15.98 -1.77
CA GLY A 209 -11.61 15.62 -0.41
C GLY A 209 -11.93 16.85 0.44
N VAL A 210 -11.84 16.72 1.77
CA VAL A 210 -12.19 17.81 2.69
C VAL A 210 -11.07 18.86 2.77
N TYR A 211 -11.40 20.12 2.52
CA TYR A 211 -10.49 21.26 2.73
C TYR A 211 -11.25 22.53 3.11
N ASN A 212 -10.58 23.47 3.80
CA ASN A 212 -11.16 24.77 4.19
C ASN A 212 -10.50 25.97 3.52
N ASP A 213 -9.26 25.85 3.03
CA ASP A 213 -8.55 26.92 2.32
C ASP A 213 -7.68 26.34 1.21
N ILE A 214 -7.50 27.08 0.12
CA ILE A 214 -6.62 26.71 -1.00
C ILE A 214 -6.01 27.98 -1.60
N THR A 215 -4.68 28.03 -1.67
CA THR A 215 -3.94 29.21 -2.17
C THR A 215 -2.62 28.77 -2.80
N ALA A 216 -2.12 29.55 -3.76
CA ALA A 216 -0.72 29.43 -4.18
C ALA A 216 0.11 30.31 -3.25
N GLY A 217 1.26 29.81 -2.80
CA GLY A 217 2.16 30.50 -1.87
C GLY A 217 3.60 30.53 -2.36
N MET A 218 4.23 31.71 -2.26
CA MET A 218 5.66 31.89 -2.50
C MET A 218 6.30 32.63 -1.34
N THR A 219 7.46 32.16 -0.91
CA THR A 219 8.28 32.79 0.13
C THR A 219 9.58 33.33 -0.43
N SER A 220 10.25 34.23 0.29
CA SER A 220 11.59 34.72 -0.04
C SER A 220 12.69 33.67 0.13
N ARG A 221 12.35 32.47 0.64
CA ARG A 221 13.31 31.44 0.99
C ARG A 221 13.49 30.45 -0.16
N ALA A 222 14.75 30.06 -0.42
CA ALA A 222 15.07 29.08 -1.45
C ALA A 222 14.51 27.68 -1.08
N GLY A 223 13.68 27.11 -1.95
CA GLY A 223 13.12 25.76 -1.89
C GLY A 223 13.04 25.13 -3.28
N GLN A 224 12.40 23.96 -3.42
CA GLN A 224 12.20 23.35 -4.73
C GLN A 224 11.25 24.15 -5.62
N ASP A 225 10.12 24.55 -5.04
CA ASP A 225 9.10 25.41 -5.62
C ASP A 225 9.02 26.70 -4.78
N GLY A 226 7.84 27.12 -4.29
CA GLY A 226 7.66 28.35 -3.51
C GLY A 226 8.23 28.35 -2.08
N GLY A 227 8.95 27.31 -1.67
CA GLY A 227 9.57 27.22 -0.34
C GLY A 227 8.57 27.03 0.81
N MET A 228 7.30 26.69 0.52
CA MET A 228 6.22 26.66 1.50
C MET A 228 6.42 25.63 2.62
N VAL A 229 6.92 24.42 2.31
CA VAL A 229 7.17 23.39 3.34
C VAL A 229 8.16 23.91 4.38
N THR A 230 9.30 24.42 3.93
CA THR A 230 10.34 24.98 4.79
C THR A 230 9.82 26.17 5.59
N ALA A 231 9.06 27.07 4.98
CA ALA A 231 8.50 28.23 5.66
C ALA A 231 7.50 27.85 6.75
N LEU A 232 6.59 26.91 6.47
CA LEU A 232 5.63 26.37 7.44
C LEU A 232 6.36 25.71 8.62
N LEU A 233 7.40 24.92 8.33
CA LEU A 233 8.19 24.26 9.38
C LEU A 233 8.88 25.26 10.30
N ILE A 234 9.54 26.27 9.73
CA ILE A 234 10.22 27.33 10.49
C ILE A 234 9.21 28.11 11.33
N ALA A 235 8.11 28.57 10.72
CA ALA A 235 7.08 29.31 11.42
C ALA A 235 6.49 28.49 12.59
N GLY A 236 6.34 27.18 12.42
CA GLY A 236 5.85 26.30 13.47
C GLY A 236 6.81 26.14 14.65
N ILE A 237 8.12 26.05 14.41
CA ILE A 237 9.13 26.05 15.49
C ILE A 237 9.18 27.42 16.18
N GLU A 238 9.30 28.51 15.42
CA GLU A 238 9.44 29.88 15.95
C GLU A 238 8.22 30.32 16.77
N ASN A 239 7.02 29.87 16.38
CA ASN A 239 5.77 30.15 17.08
C ASN A 239 5.38 29.07 18.10
N ASN A 240 6.27 28.12 18.42
CA ASN A 240 6.04 27.04 19.39
C ASN A 240 4.78 26.20 19.12
N ILE A 241 4.43 26.02 17.84
CA ILE A 241 3.32 25.16 17.41
C ILE A 241 3.70 23.69 17.56
N PHE A 242 4.96 23.34 17.24
CA PHE A 242 5.56 22.02 17.48
C PHE A 242 7.02 22.15 17.90
N ASP A 243 7.56 21.11 18.56
CA ASP A 243 8.93 21.06 19.09
C ASP A 243 9.89 20.19 18.26
N ALA A 244 9.38 19.50 17.24
CA ALA A 244 10.18 18.77 16.28
C ALA A 244 9.46 18.62 14.94
N ALA A 245 10.25 18.44 13.88
CA ALA A 245 9.79 18.13 12.54
C ALA A 245 10.51 16.89 12.00
N LEU A 246 9.76 15.91 11.51
CA LEU A 246 10.29 14.80 10.72
C LEU A 246 10.39 15.24 9.26
N VAL A 247 11.62 15.29 8.77
CA VAL A 247 11.97 15.75 7.42
C VAL A 247 12.96 14.81 6.76
N VAL A 248 13.04 14.85 5.43
CA VAL A 248 13.94 13.99 4.65
C VAL A 248 15.22 14.75 4.27
N GLN A 249 16.36 14.26 4.75
CA GLN A 249 17.68 14.82 4.46
C GLN A 249 18.49 13.89 3.56
N ARG A 250 19.39 14.45 2.74
CA ARG A 250 20.39 13.64 2.02
C ARG A 250 21.43 13.12 3.02
N GLU A 251 21.77 11.85 2.91
CA GLU A 251 22.83 11.22 3.71
C GLU A 251 24.14 11.23 2.91
N ALA A 252 24.37 10.19 2.10
CA ALA A 252 25.51 10.07 1.18
C ALA A 252 25.03 10.16 -0.27
N GLY A 253 25.45 11.23 -0.98
CA GLY A 253 25.05 11.45 -2.36
C GLY A 253 23.57 11.83 -2.50
N TYR A 254 22.83 11.11 -3.34
CA TYR A 254 21.39 11.32 -3.54
C TYR A 254 20.53 10.46 -2.61
N ASN A 255 21.13 9.50 -1.88
CA ASN A 255 20.41 8.72 -0.89
C ASN A 255 19.87 9.61 0.24
N ALA A 256 18.79 9.18 0.88
CA ALA A 256 18.09 10.01 1.85
C ALA A 256 17.58 9.22 3.06
N GLU A 257 17.51 9.89 4.20
CA GLU A 257 16.94 9.36 5.44
C GLU A 257 16.00 10.38 6.10
N TYR A 258 15.08 9.87 6.93
CA TYR A 258 14.30 10.72 7.82
C TYR A 258 15.15 11.15 9.02
N VAL A 259 15.13 12.44 9.29
CA VAL A 259 15.77 13.06 10.45
C VAL A 259 14.75 13.82 11.27
N VAL A 260 15.01 13.92 12.57
CA VAL A 260 14.24 14.75 13.49
C VAL A 260 14.96 16.09 13.58
N ALA A 261 14.37 17.14 13.02
CA ALA A 261 14.86 18.51 13.13
C ALA A 261 14.08 19.23 14.23
N ASP A 262 14.79 19.80 15.22
CA ASP A 262 14.19 20.58 16.31
C ASP A 262 14.63 22.04 16.31
N ASP A 263 15.34 22.47 15.27
CA ASP A 263 15.71 23.86 15.04
C ASP A 263 15.60 24.26 13.55
N VAL A 264 15.75 25.56 13.30
CA VAL A 264 15.70 26.13 11.94
C VAL A 264 16.85 25.62 11.06
N ALA A 265 18.03 25.39 11.64
CA ALA A 265 19.21 24.93 10.90
C ALA A 265 18.99 23.52 10.33
N GLY A 266 18.45 22.60 11.13
CA GLY A 266 18.08 21.24 10.73
C GLY A 266 16.96 21.21 9.69
N ILE A 267 15.99 22.14 9.75
CA ILE A 267 14.99 22.26 8.69
C ILE A 267 15.63 22.71 7.37
N LEU A 268 16.56 23.68 7.42
CA LEU A 268 17.21 24.23 6.23
C LEU A 268 18.15 23.24 5.53
N SER A 269 18.75 22.29 6.26
CA SER A 269 19.59 21.23 5.69
C SER A 269 18.78 20.17 4.93
N ALA A 270 17.49 20.00 5.25
CA ALA A 270 16.62 19.00 4.64
C ALA A 270 15.95 19.44 3.32
N ARG A 271 16.28 20.63 2.80
CA ARG A 271 15.61 21.21 1.60
C ARG A 271 15.80 20.39 0.32
N GLY A 272 14.90 20.64 -0.63
CA GLY A 272 14.85 20.00 -1.95
C GLY A 272 14.15 18.65 -1.93
N THR A 273 13.44 18.30 -3.01
CA THR A 273 12.78 16.99 -3.13
C THR A 273 13.80 15.93 -3.50
N LYS A 274 13.62 14.78 -2.88
CA LYS A 274 14.29 13.54 -3.23
C LYS A 274 13.17 12.65 -3.73
N TYR A 275 13.26 12.15 -4.96
CA TYR A 275 12.19 11.33 -5.55
C TYR A 275 12.25 9.87 -5.06
N LEU A 276 12.71 9.68 -3.82
CA LEU A 276 12.90 8.40 -3.16
C LEU A 276 11.89 8.29 -2.03
N ARG A 277 11.35 7.10 -1.81
CA ARG A 277 10.58 6.80 -0.61
C ARG A 277 11.55 6.43 0.51
N VAL A 278 11.36 7.05 1.66
CA VAL A 278 12.25 6.92 2.81
C VAL A 278 11.47 6.35 4.00
N PRO A 279 11.97 5.31 4.68
CA PRO A 279 11.34 4.77 5.89
C PRO A 279 11.12 5.84 6.97
N MET A 280 9.86 6.10 7.34
CA MET A 280 9.48 7.18 8.28
C MET A 280 9.07 6.65 9.66
N MET A 281 8.40 5.51 9.72
CA MET A 281 7.72 5.03 10.93
C MET A 281 8.70 4.74 12.05
N SER A 282 9.83 4.12 11.72
CA SER A 282 10.93 3.86 12.66
C SER A 282 11.48 5.15 13.29
N LYS A 283 11.63 6.22 12.49
CA LYS A 283 12.10 7.53 12.98
C LYS A 283 11.03 8.26 13.79
N LEU A 284 9.76 8.12 13.44
CA LEU A 284 8.64 8.66 14.23
C LEU A 284 8.57 8.00 15.60
N GLU A 285 8.66 6.66 15.65
CA GLU A 285 8.68 5.91 16.90
C GLU A 285 9.88 6.32 17.78
N ALA A 286 11.06 6.50 17.18
CA ALA A 286 12.24 6.97 17.89
C ALA A 286 12.03 8.38 18.48
N ALA A 287 11.42 9.31 17.73
CA ALA A 287 11.12 10.66 18.22
C ALA A 287 10.15 10.65 19.41
N LEU A 288 9.11 9.81 19.35
CA LEU A 288 8.14 9.64 20.45
C LEU A 288 8.80 9.05 21.70
N LYS A 289 9.65 8.03 21.54
CA LYS A 289 10.44 7.45 22.64
C LYS A 289 11.45 8.43 23.25
N ALA A 290 11.98 9.35 22.44
CA ALA A 290 12.87 10.42 22.88
C ALA A 290 12.13 11.57 23.61
N GLY A 291 10.81 11.47 23.81
CA GLY A 291 10.03 12.43 24.59
C GLY A 291 9.46 13.61 23.79
N LYS A 292 9.65 13.65 22.47
CA LYS A 292 8.99 14.65 21.61
C LYS A 292 7.48 14.37 21.59
N ARG A 293 6.66 15.42 21.62
CA ARG A 293 5.19 15.29 21.74
C ARG A 293 4.44 16.07 20.68
N ARG A 294 4.85 17.30 20.34
CA ARG A 294 4.24 18.07 19.26
C ARG A 294 5.16 17.98 18.05
N ILE A 295 4.78 17.15 17.09
CA ILE A 295 5.66 16.75 16.00
C ILE A 295 5.01 17.11 14.67
N ALA A 296 5.70 17.89 13.85
CA ALA A 296 5.36 18.05 12.44
C ALA A 296 5.89 16.85 11.64
N VAL A 297 5.07 16.25 10.79
CA VAL A 297 5.47 15.13 9.94
C VAL A 297 5.33 15.54 8.48
N VAL A 298 6.44 15.60 7.75
CA VAL A 298 6.42 15.82 6.30
C VAL A 298 6.46 14.47 5.59
N GLY A 299 5.50 14.21 4.71
CA GLY A 299 5.45 12.95 3.98
C GLY A 299 4.61 13.01 2.72
N THR A 300 4.81 12.05 1.84
CA THR A 300 4.01 11.76 0.67
C THR A 300 2.67 11.10 1.07
N PRO A 301 1.69 10.93 0.14
CA PRO A 301 0.35 10.45 0.48
C PRO A 301 0.32 9.09 1.21
N CYS A 302 1.21 8.15 0.89
CA CYS A 302 1.27 6.87 1.60
C CYS A 302 1.77 7.01 3.04
N GLU A 303 2.74 7.89 3.30
CA GLU A 303 3.23 8.22 4.64
C GLU A 303 2.17 8.96 5.46
N VAL A 304 1.44 9.89 4.83
CA VAL A 304 0.28 10.57 5.43
C VAL A 304 -0.78 9.56 5.86
N ARG A 305 -1.12 8.60 5.00
CA ARG A 305 -2.05 7.50 5.32
C ARG A 305 -1.55 6.66 6.48
N ALA A 306 -0.27 6.28 6.48
CA ALA A 306 0.33 5.49 7.55
C ALA A 306 0.22 6.21 8.91
N VAL A 307 0.53 7.51 8.97
CA VAL A 307 0.43 8.29 10.22
C VAL A 307 -1.03 8.44 10.68
N ARG A 308 -1.97 8.69 9.76
CA ARG A 308 -3.39 8.79 10.12
C ARG A 308 -3.96 7.48 10.62
N LYS A 309 -3.55 6.37 10.01
CA LYS A 309 -3.90 5.05 10.50
C LYS A 309 -3.27 4.74 11.85
N LEU A 310 -2.03 5.19 12.09
CA LEU A 310 -1.43 5.16 13.41
C LEU A 310 -2.33 5.84 14.44
N GLN A 311 -2.83 7.04 14.13
CA GLN A 311 -3.74 7.80 15.00
C GLN A 311 -5.16 7.19 15.14
N GLN A 312 -5.60 6.36 14.19
CA GLN A 312 -6.90 5.67 14.25
C GLN A 312 -6.84 4.40 15.08
N LEU A 313 -5.78 3.61 14.91
CA LEU A 313 -5.69 2.22 15.38
C LEU A 313 -4.84 2.09 16.63
N TRP A 314 -3.78 2.88 16.71
CA TRP A 314 -2.93 2.92 17.89
C TRP A 314 -3.50 3.97 18.84
N ASP A 315 -3.74 3.55 20.08
CA ASP A 315 -4.00 4.47 21.18
C ASP A 315 -2.71 5.21 21.57
N LEU A 316 -2.26 6.07 20.65
CA LEU A 316 -1.05 6.87 20.79
C LEU A 316 -1.13 7.75 22.02
N GLU A 317 -2.32 8.21 22.41
CA GLU A 317 -2.50 9.05 23.59
C GLU A 317 -2.28 8.24 24.87
N ARG A 318 -2.71 6.97 24.92
CA ARG A 318 -2.42 6.09 26.06
C ARG A 318 -0.93 5.79 26.19
N GLU A 319 -0.22 5.58 25.09
CA GLU A 319 1.21 5.21 25.13
C GLU A 319 2.15 6.41 25.22
N TYR A 320 1.78 7.52 24.58
CA TYR A 320 2.51 8.78 24.56
C TYR A 320 1.57 9.94 24.90
N PRO A 321 1.20 10.14 26.17
CA PRO A 321 0.25 11.18 26.57
C PRO A 321 0.68 12.58 26.10
N GLY A 322 -0.30 13.34 25.58
CA GLY A 322 -0.12 14.69 25.05
C GLY A 322 0.52 14.74 23.67
N VAL A 323 0.49 13.65 22.90
CA VAL A 323 1.05 13.61 21.55
C VAL A 323 0.15 14.34 20.56
N GLU A 324 0.71 15.31 19.85
CA GLU A 324 0.06 16.07 18.80
C GLU A 324 0.88 15.97 17.52
N LEU A 325 0.30 15.41 16.46
CA LEU A 325 0.94 15.30 15.16
C LEU A 325 0.30 16.30 14.18
N ILE A 326 1.13 17.12 13.53
CA ILE A 326 0.71 17.99 12.42
C ILE A 326 1.33 17.46 11.14
N ILE A 327 0.50 17.06 10.19
CA ILE A 327 0.92 16.35 8.99
C ILE A 327 0.95 17.31 7.80
N LEU A 328 2.15 17.54 7.26
CA LEU A 328 2.39 18.26 6.02
C LEU A 328 2.54 17.24 4.88
N GLY A 329 1.47 17.06 4.11
CA GLY A 329 1.43 16.14 2.98
C GLY A 329 2.01 16.77 1.73
N LEU A 330 2.86 16.04 1.00
CA LEU A 330 3.36 16.44 -0.31
C LEU A 330 2.44 15.91 -1.41
N PHE A 331 2.33 16.64 -2.52
CA PHE A 331 1.78 16.06 -3.74
C PHE A 331 2.76 15.02 -4.27
N CYS A 332 2.26 13.85 -4.65
CA CYS A 332 3.10 12.77 -5.15
C CYS A 332 2.35 12.01 -6.23
N PHE A 333 2.98 11.91 -7.41
CA PHE A 333 2.50 11.05 -8.47
C PHE A 333 3.14 9.67 -8.33
N GLU A 334 4.48 9.61 -8.39
CA GLU A 334 5.29 8.39 -8.30
C GLU A 334 6.57 8.68 -7.50
N SER A 335 7.19 7.61 -6.99
CA SER A 335 8.52 7.61 -6.40
C SER A 335 9.34 6.50 -7.06
N PHE A 336 10.67 6.60 -7.02
CA PHE A 336 11.58 5.71 -7.72
C PHE A 336 12.43 4.93 -6.74
N ASP A 337 12.88 3.75 -7.16
CA ASP A 337 13.96 3.04 -6.47
C ASP A 337 15.28 3.82 -6.64
N TYR A 338 16.06 3.94 -5.57
CA TYR A 338 17.30 4.70 -5.62
C TYR A 338 18.34 4.07 -6.56
N LEU A 339 18.50 2.75 -6.51
CA LEU A 339 19.47 2.05 -7.35
C LEU A 339 19.03 2.07 -8.82
N GLY A 340 17.74 1.85 -9.07
CA GLY A 340 17.12 1.97 -10.40
C GLY A 340 17.29 3.37 -10.99
N LEU A 341 16.90 4.41 -10.23
CA LEU A 341 17.05 5.81 -10.66
C LEU A 341 18.50 6.19 -10.93
N LYS A 342 19.43 5.76 -10.06
CA LYS A 342 20.87 5.99 -10.23
C LYS A 342 21.41 5.30 -11.48
N ALA A 343 21.05 4.03 -11.69
CA ALA A 343 21.46 3.27 -12.86
C ALA A 343 20.88 3.86 -14.15
N TYR A 344 19.61 4.26 -14.14
CA TYR A 344 18.94 4.94 -15.25
C TYR A 344 19.63 6.26 -15.58
N THR A 345 19.85 7.12 -14.59
CA THR A 345 20.50 8.44 -14.77
C THR A 345 21.89 8.29 -15.40
N LYS A 346 22.67 7.33 -14.91
CA LYS A 346 23.99 7.02 -15.46
C LYS A 346 23.92 6.49 -16.89
N ARG A 347 23.00 5.56 -17.17
CA ARG A 347 22.83 4.93 -18.48
C ARG A 347 22.34 5.92 -19.53
N THR A 348 21.38 6.78 -19.17
CA THR A 348 20.70 7.69 -20.11
C THR A 348 21.48 8.99 -20.31
N PHE A 349 22.07 9.55 -19.25
CA PHE A 349 22.71 10.87 -19.31
C PHE A 349 24.23 10.85 -19.09
N GLY A 350 24.81 9.71 -18.68
CA GLY A 350 26.22 9.66 -18.27
C GLY A 350 26.50 10.38 -16.95
N VAL A 351 25.44 10.73 -16.20
CA VAL A 351 25.53 11.52 -14.95
C VAL A 351 25.50 10.60 -13.74
N GLU A 352 26.43 10.80 -12.81
CA GLU A 352 26.38 10.15 -11.49
C GLU A 352 25.35 10.90 -10.62
N LEU A 353 24.20 10.27 -10.36
CA LEU A 353 23.09 10.88 -9.61
C LEU A 353 23.53 11.43 -8.23
N ASP A 354 24.47 10.77 -7.56
CA ASP A 354 25.00 11.21 -6.26
C ASP A 354 25.73 12.55 -6.29
N LYS A 355 26.19 12.96 -7.48
CA LYS A 355 26.84 14.25 -7.71
C LYS A 355 25.90 15.28 -8.32
N ALA A 356 24.63 14.94 -8.54
CA ALA A 356 23.66 15.86 -9.11
C ALA A 356 23.36 17.02 -8.14
N GLU A 357 23.45 18.23 -8.68
CA GLU A 357 23.17 19.48 -7.98
C GLU A 357 21.68 19.57 -7.64
N LYS A 358 20.82 19.22 -8.60
CA LYS A 358 19.37 19.28 -8.47
C LYS A 358 18.71 18.17 -9.28
N THR A 359 17.56 17.72 -8.82
CA THR A 359 16.64 16.86 -9.57
C THR A 359 15.24 17.45 -9.50
N GLN A 360 14.49 17.40 -10.60
CA GLN A 360 13.13 17.93 -10.65
C GLN A 360 12.25 17.08 -11.57
N ILE A 361 10.98 16.93 -11.22
CA ILE A 361 9.93 16.46 -12.12
C ILE A 361 8.99 17.62 -12.38
N SER A 362 8.90 18.03 -13.64
CA SER A 362 8.04 19.13 -14.07
C SER A 362 7.44 18.83 -15.43
N LYS A 363 6.12 19.04 -15.56
CA LYS A 363 5.37 18.84 -16.81
C LYS A 363 5.64 17.48 -17.47
N GLY A 364 5.75 16.42 -16.65
CA GLY A 364 6.01 15.05 -17.11
C GLY A 364 7.45 14.74 -17.49
N LYS A 365 8.41 15.66 -17.27
CA LYS A 365 9.83 15.43 -17.52
C LYS A 365 10.60 15.26 -16.23
N TYR A 366 11.44 14.24 -16.17
CA TYR A 366 12.49 14.10 -15.17
C TYR A 366 13.70 14.92 -15.63
N ILE A 367 14.23 15.76 -14.75
CA ILE A 367 15.33 16.70 -15.00
C ILE A 367 16.40 16.49 -13.95
N VAL A 368 17.65 16.36 -14.38
CA VAL A 368 18.84 16.25 -13.54
C VAL A 368 19.81 17.36 -13.92
N THR A 369 20.19 18.19 -12.96
CA THR A 369 21.21 19.23 -13.13
C THR A 369 22.55 18.71 -12.60
N ALA A 370 23.55 18.66 -13.45
CA ALA A 370 24.92 18.28 -13.09
C ALA A 370 25.93 19.04 -13.98
N ASP A 371 27.04 19.46 -13.38
CA ASP A 371 28.10 20.24 -14.05
C ASP A 371 27.55 21.50 -14.75
N GLY A 372 26.57 22.16 -14.11
CA GLY A 372 25.89 23.33 -14.65
C GLY A 372 25.04 23.09 -15.91
N LYS A 373 24.73 21.82 -16.25
CA LYS A 373 23.88 21.44 -17.39
C LYS A 373 22.66 20.66 -16.92
N ASP A 374 21.53 20.90 -17.60
CA ASP A 374 20.29 20.15 -17.39
C ASP A 374 20.17 19.00 -18.40
N TYR A 375 19.91 17.81 -17.88
CA TYR A 375 19.61 16.59 -18.62
C TYR A 375 18.14 16.22 -18.36
N SER A 376 17.39 15.78 -19.37
CA SER A 376 15.98 15.44 -19.17
C SER A 376 15.46 14.32 -20.07
N CYS A 377 14.50 13.55 -19.56
CA CYS A 377 13.70 12.57 -20.30
C CYS A 377 12.22 12.65 -19.89
N ASP A 378 11.33 11.99 -20.62
CA ASP A 378 9.93 11.83 -20.19
C ASP A 378 9.85 10.82 -19.03
N VAL A 379 9.08 11.12 -17.98
CA VAL A 379 8.89 10.22 -16.84
C VAL A 379 8.30 8.87 -17.27
N ARG A 380 7.54 8.83 -18.37
CA ARG A 380 7.00 7.58 -18.94
C ARG A 380 8.08 6.61 -19.39
N GLU A 381 9.27 7.10 -19.74
CA GLU A 381 10.42 6.26 -20.11
C GLU A 381 11.06 5.58 -18.89
N MET A 382 10.63 5.95 -17.67
CA MET A 382 11.17 5.48 -16.40
C MET A 382 10.21 4.51 -15.69
N GLU A 383 9.22 3.94 -16.41
CA GLU A 383 8.20 3.07 -15.82
C GLU A 383 8.81 1.89 -15.03
N SER A 384 9.92 1.32 -15.52
CA SER A 384 10.64 0.23 -14.85
C SER A 384 11.38 0.65 -13.58
N GLU A 385 11.61 1.94 -13.39
CA GLU A 385 12.34 2.49 -12.24
C GLU A 385 11.39 3.03 -11.17
N ILE A 386 10.08 3.11 -11.47
CA ILE A 386 9.04 3.45 -10.51
C ILE A 386 9.01 2.36 -9.44
N ARG A 387 9.01 2.79 -8.18
CA ARG A 387 8.97 1.89 -7.04
C ARG A 387 7.67 1.08 -7.03
N GLU A 388 7.78 -0.19 -6.64
CA GLU A 388 6.64 -1.07 -6.49
C GLU A 388 5.58 -0.48 -5.56
N GLY A 389 4.32 -0.79 -5.83
CA GLY A 389 3.17 -0.26 -5.09
C GLY A 389 2.72 1.16 -5.48
N CYS A 390 3.57 2.03 -6.03
CA CYS A 390 3.13 3.34 -6.54
C CYS A 390 1.97 3.24 -7.55
N PRO A 391 1.96 2.26 -8.49
CA PRO A 391 0.84 2.08 -9.42
C PRO A 391 -0.49 1.72 -8.77
N PHE A 392 -0.50 1.30 -7.49
CA PHE A 392 -1.70 1.00 -6.69
C PHE A 392 -2.11 2.15 -5.76
N CYS A 393 -1.38 3.27 -5.77
CA CYS A 393 -1.72 4.44 -4.96
C CYS A 393 -2.71 5.34 -5.70
N ASP A 394 -3.88 5.59 -5.11
CA ASP A 394 -4.94 6.44 -5.64
C ASP A 394 -4.89 7.89 -5.13
N ASP A 395 -3.98 8.22 -4.21
CA ASP A 395 -3.88 9.55 -3.61
C ASP A 395 -2.72 10.36 -4.22
N PHE A 396 -3.07 11.47 -4.86
CA PHE A 396 -2.11 12.43 -5.40
C PHE A 396 -1.87 13.61 -4.43
N ALA A 397 -2.93 14.11 -3.81
CA ALA A 397 -2.95 15.42 -3.14
C ALA A 397 -2.98 15.31 -1.61
N SER A 398 -2.44 14.21 -1.08
CA SER A 398 -2.33 13.92 0.36
C SER A 398 -3.63 14.24 1.10
N ARG A 399 -4.73 13.59 0.71
CA ARG A 399 -6.09 14.00 1.10
C ARG A 399 -6.35 14.02 2.61
N LEU A 400 -5.56 13.28 3.38
CA LEU A 400 -5.69 13.17 4.84
C LEU A 400 -4.70 14.04 5.62
N ALA A 401 -3.85 14.83 4.95
CA ALA A 401 -2.90 15.71 5.63
C ALA A 401 -3.61 16.89 6.32
N ASP A 402 -2.93 17.57 7.23
CA ASP A 402 -3.41 18.85 7.80
C ASP A 402 -3.24 20.00 6.80
N ILE A 403 -2.14 19.97 6.06
CA ILE A 403 -1.88 20.80 4.89
C ILE A 403 -1.28 19.92 3.78
N ALA A 404 -1.79 20.01 2.56
CA ALA A 404 -1.19 19.38 1.40
C ALA A 404 -0.50 20.41 0.48
N ILE A 405 0.71 20.11 0.02
CA ILE A 405 1.59 21.07 -0.65
C ILE A 405 2.18 20.45 -1.93
N GLY A 406 2.17 21.18 -3.03
CA GLY A 406 2.86 20.77 -4.26
C GLY A 406 2.90 21.87 -5.31
N SER A 407 3.58 21.62 -6.43
CA SER A 407 3.79 22.61 -7.49
C SER A 407 2.63 22.74 -8.48
N VAL A 408 1.79 21.71 -8.61
CA VAL A 408 0.73 21.67 -9.63
C VAL A 408 -0.42 22.59 -9.25
N GLY A 409 -0.96 23.32 -10.24
CA GLY A 409 -2.04 24.29 -10.06
C GLY A 409 -1.56 25.66 -9.56
N SER A 410 -0.25 25.86 -9.37
CA SER A 410 0.32 27.15 -8.99
C SER A 410 1.25 27.70 -10.08
N PRO A 411 1.45 29.04 -10.16
CA PRO A 411 2.44 29.65 -11.03
C PRO A 411 3.88 29.17 -10.77
N ASP A 412 4.77 29.36 -11.74
CA ASP A 412 6.20 29.06 -11.56
C ASP A 412 6.78 29.81 -10.35
N GLY A 413 7.49 29.10 -9.48
CA GLY A 413 8.03 29.64 -8.23
C GLY A 413 7.03 29.72 -7.08
N TYR A 414 5.78 29.28 -7.27
CA TYR A 414 4.80 29.12 -6.19
C TYR A 414 4.58 27.64 -5.87
N SER A 415 3.99 27.37 -4.71
CA SER A 415 3.42 26.07 -4.37
C SER A 415 1.93 26.22 -4.09
N THR A 416 1.11 25.33 -4.63
CA THR A 416 -0.25 25.11 -4.17
C THR A 416 -0.21 24.60 -2.73
N VAL A 417 -1.01 25.23 -1.87
CA VAL A 417 -1.20 24.89 -0.46
C VAL A 417 -2.69 24.67 -0.21
N ILE A 418 -3.07 23.45 0.16
CA ILE A 418 -4.44 23.05 0.49
C ILE A 418 -4.52 22.81 2.00
N VAL A 419 -5.27 23.63 2.72
CA VAL A 419 -5.44 23.50 4.17
C VAL A 419 -6.69 22.70 4.49
N ARG A 420 -6.54 21.70 5.36
CA ARG A 420 -7.59 20.73 5.63
C ARG A 420 -8.00 20.64 7.10
N SER A 421 -7.13 20.96 8.06
CA SER A 421 -7.47 20.90 9.48
C SER A 421 -7.33 22.25 10.19
N LYS A 422 -7.83 22.31 11.43
CA LYS A 422 -7.66 23.49 12.31
C LYS A 422 -6.19 23.76 12.63
N ALA A 423 -5.41 22.70 12.88
CA ALA A 423 -3.98 22.79 13.15
C ALA A 423 -3.22 23.30 11.91
N GLY A 424 -3.56 22.79 10.73
CA GLY A 424 -3.01 23.27 9.47
C GLY A 424 -3.35 24.74 9.22
N LYS A 425 -4.58 25.17 9.52
CA LYS A 425 -4.97 26.58 9.37
C LYS A 425 -4.19 27.51 10.31
N LYS A 426 -4.07 27.14 11.58
CA LYS A 426 -3.24 27.85 12.57
C LYS A 426 -1.79 27.99 12.10
N LEU A 427 -1.22 26.94 11.53
CA LEU A 427 0.16 26.95 11.02
C LEU A 427 0.32 27.86 9.79
N LEU A 428 -0.60 27.79 8.83
CA LEU A 428 -0.56 28.65 7.66
C LEU A 428 -0.71 30.13 8.03
N ASP A 429 -1.63 30.45 8.94
CA ASP A 429 -1.89 31.83 9.37
C ASP A 429 -0.70 32.42 10.15
N ALA A 430 0.14 31.58 10.77
CA ALA A 430 1.40 31.99 11.40
C ALA A 430 2.58 32.14 10.42
N THR A 431 2.37 31.87 9.13
CA THR A 431 3.43 31.86 8.11
C THR A 431 3.30 33.07 7.19
N GLU A 432 4.40 33.79 6.98
CA GLU A 432 4.46 34.90 6.02
C GLU A 432 4.79 34.40 4.60
N PHE A 433 3.94 34.73 3.63
CA PHE A 433 4.14 34.38 2.21
C PHE A 433 3.28 35.26 1.29
N THR A 434 3.66 35.29 0.01
CA THR A 434 2.88 35.95 -1.06
C THR A 434 1.84 34.99 -1.59
N ARG A 435 0.59 35.46 -1.71
CA ARG A 435 -0.55 34.67 -2.21
C ARG A 435 -0.75 34.88 -3.71
N ALA A 436 -1.12 33.82 -4.40
CA ALA A 436 -1.65 33.87 -5.77
C ALA A 436 -2.81 32.87 -5.93
N GLU A 437 -3.52 32.98 -7.05
CA GLU A 437 -4.63 32.08 -7.37
C GLU A 437 -4.14 30.67 -7.74
N VAL A 438 -5.00 29.68 -7.49
CA VAL A 438 -4.74 28.26 -7.81
C VAL A 438 -5.64 27.82 -8.95
N ASP A 439 -5.05 27.22 -9.99
CA ASP A 439 -5.81 26.46 -10.98
C ASP A 439 -6.16 25.07 -10.42
N LYS A 440 -7.31 25.00 -9.77
CA LYS A 440 -7.85 23.75 -9.21
C LYS A 440 -8.08 22.67 -10.27
N LYS A 441 -8.35 23.03 -11.54
CA LYS A 441 -8.66 22.06 -12.59
C LYS A 441 -7.44 21.21 -12.95
N GLU A 442 -6.24 21.79 -12.92
CA GLU A 442 -5.00 21.05 -13.15
C GLU A 442 -4.76 19.98 -12.07
N ILE A 443 -5.00 20.34 -10.80
CA ILE A 443 -4.85 19.42 -9.67
C ILE A 443 -5.87 18.28 -9.79
N ALA A 444 -7.14 18.63 -10.01
CA ALA A 444 -8.23 17.65 -10.15
C ALA A 444 -7.97 16.66 -11.31
N LYS A 445 -7.38 17.13 -12.42
CA LYS A 445 -6.99 16.29 -13.56
C LYS A 445 -5.97 15.23 -13.15
N LEU A 446 -4.93 15.60 -12.39
CA LEU A 446 -3.91 14.63 -11.94
C LEU A 446 -4.44 13.68 -10.87
N VAL A 447 -5.31 14.14 -9.97
CA VAL A 447 -6.00 13.27 -9.00
C VAL A 447 -6.80 12.19 -9.74
N LYS A 448 -7.63 12.57 -10.71
CA LYS A 448 -8.41 11.63 -11.53
C LYS A 448 -7.51 10.66 -12.28
N PHE A 449 -6.40 11.15 -12.84
CA PHE A 449 -5.48 10.33 -13.60
C PHE A 449 -4.80 9.27 -12.71
N LYS A 450 -4.32 9.67 -11.52
CA LYS A 450 -3.71 8.75 -10.56
C LYS A 450 -4.71 7.70 -10.08
N LYS A 451 -5.92 8.12 -9.68
CA LYS A 451 -6.99 7.21 -9.25
C LYS A 451 -7.33 6.19 -10.35
N ARG A 452 -7.53 6.62 -11.59
CA ARG A 452 -7.82 5.72 -12.71
C ARG A 452 -6.71 4.69 -12.95
N ASN A 453 -5.44 5.08 -12.81
CA ASN A 453 -4.32 4.15 -12.93
C ASN A 453 -4.34 3.11 -11.81
N ALA A 454 -4.59 3.54 -10.56
CA ALA A 454 -4.77 2.63 -9.42
C ALA A 454 -5.94 1.66 -9.64
N ASP A 455 -7.12 2.18 -10.01
CA ASP A 455 -8.33 1.37 -10.25
C ASP A 455 -8.08 0.27 -11.31
N ARG A 456 -7.36 0.60 -12.38
CA ARG A 456 -6.98 -0.37 -13.42
C ARG A 456 -6.08 -1.49 -12.88
N ASN A 457 -5.14 -1.15 -12.00
CA ASN A 457 -4.26 -2.15 -11.39
C ASN A 457 -5.01 -3.01 -10.36
N PHE A 458 -5.94 -2.41 -9.60
CA PHE A 458 -6.83 -3.14 -8.69
C PHE A 458 -7.86 -4.02 -9.41
N ALA A 459 -8.29 -3.67 -10.62
CA ALA A 459 -9.26 -4.48 -11.38
C ALA A 459 -8.83 -5.95 -11.48
N LYS A 460 -7.53 -6.21 -11.68
CA LYS A 460 -6.97 -7.57 -11.68
C LYS A 460 -7.21 -8.31 -10.36
N ILE A 461 -7.09 -7.62 -9.22
CA ILE A 461 -7.35 -8.18 -7.90
C ILE A 461 -8.86 -8.39 -7.71
N LEU A 462 -9.69 -7.46 -8.19
CA LEU A 462 -11.14 -7.53 -8.01
C LEU A 462 -11.83 -8.58 -8.89
N GLU A 463 -11.29 -8.91 -10.06
CA GLU A 463 -11.82 -9.97 -10.94
C GLU A 463 -11.92 -11.35 -10.26
N GLY A 464 -11.21 -11.56 -9.14
CA GLY A 464 -11.19 -12.81 -8.39
C GLY A 464 -12.06 -12.89 -7.13
N LEU A 465 -12.76 -11.81 -6.80
CA LEU A 465 -13.66 -11.71 -5.63
C LEU A 465 -15.12 -11.82 -6.08
#